data_AF-Q0ZNV6-F1
#
_entry.id   AF-Q0ZNV6-F1
#
_cell.length_a   1.000
_cell.length_b   1.000
_cell.length_c   1.000
_cell.angle_alpha   90.00
_cell.angle_beta   90.00
_cell.angle_gamma   90.00
#
_symmetry.space_group_name_H-M   'P 1'
#
loop_
_entity.id
_entity.type
_entity.pdbx_description
1 polymer ?
#
loop_
_entity_poly.entity_id
_entity_poly.type
_entity_poly.pdbx_seq_one_letter_code
_entity_poly.pdbx_strand_id
1 'polypeptide(L)'
;MDKLIVSLTIFVSVLFIGIVKQYIQYIIIRRNSREDENTLYLDSEIPNASALVFANKIIIYGKLGSLSEFAILHESYHLKQKKLALIQLAAVALFSALLPFSLFSLLGIYFSYVLTNWKIEKDADLYAFSRGGKYEARYKRPKSRLARLIAWLLDTHPPDYIRISEEYRRKNIYYLFIKDIIS
;
A
#
# COMPACT_ATOMS: atom_id res chain seq x y z
N MET A 1 -30.19 21.54 -12.52
CA MET A 1 -29.28 20.37 -12.55
C MET A 1 -28.86 20.11 -11.11
N ASP A 2 -29.22 18.95 -10.56
CA ASP A 2 -29.06 18.70 -9.13
C ASP A 2 -27.58 18.79 -8.73
N LYS A 3 -27.30 19.48 -7.61
CA LYS A 3 -25.94 19.61 -7.07
C LYS A 3 -25.25 18.25 -6.92
N LEU A 4 -26.03 17.20 -6.62
CA LEU A 4 -25.59 15.81 -6.57
C LEU A 4 -25.03 15.31 -7.91
N ILE A 5 -25.69 15.60 -9.03
CA ILE A 5 -25.25 15.20 -10.37
C ILE A 5 -23.94 15.89 -10.71
N VAL A 6 -23.83 17.19 -10.44
CA VAL A 6 -22.60 17.96 -10.68
C VAL A 6 -21.44 17.40 -9.84
N SER A 7 -21.63 17.16 -8.54
CA SER A 7 -20.61 16.61 -7.66
C SER A 7 -20.18 15.20 -8.07
N LEU A 8 -21.12 14.34 -8.46
CA LEU A 8 -20.83 12.99 -8.95
C LEU A 8 -20.04 13.03 -10.26
N THR A 9 -20.43 13.89 -11.21
CA THR A 9 -19.73 14.07 -12.48
C THR A 9 -18.30 14.55 -12.25
N ILE A 10 -18.07 15.53 -11.38
CA ILE A 10 -16.72 16.00 -11.03
C ILE A 10 -15.90 14.86 -10.41
N PHE A 11 -16.45 14.14 -9.44
CA PHE A 11 -15.76 13.03 -8.77
C PHE A 11 -15.36 11.93 -9.75
N VAL A 12 -16.28 11.48 -10.61
CA VAL A 12 -16.01 10.47 -11.64
C VAL A 12 -14.97 10.97 -12.64
N SER A 13 -15.02 12.25 -13.02
CA SER A 13 -14.06 12.84 -13.96
C SER A 13 -12.65 12.88 -13.37
N VAL A 14 -12.50 13.25 -12.09
CA VAL A 14 -11.21 13.24 -11.39
C VAL A 14 -10.65 11.82 -11.27
N LEU A 15 -11.48 10.84 -10.91
CA LEU A 15 -11.08 9.44 -10.87
C LEU A 15 -10.64 8.93 -12.25
N PHE A 16 -11.40 9.24 -13.30
CA PHE A 16 -11.08 8.84 -14.66
C PHE A 16 -9.74 9.43 -15.13
N ILE A 17 -9.51 10.73 -14.90
CA ILE A 17 -8.24 11.38 -15.19
C ILE A 17 -7.10 10.71 -14.41
N GLY A 18 -7.31 10.36 -13.15
CA GLY A 18 -6.35 9.62 -12.33
C GLY A 18 -5.98 8.26 -12.93
N ILE A 19 -6.98 7.48 -13.35
CA ILE A 19 -6.80 6.18 -14.00
C ILE A 19 -6.04 6.34 -15.33
N VAL A 20 -6.44 7.29 -16.17
CA VAL A 20 -5.76 7.57 -17.45
C VAL A 20 -4.30 7.95 -17.21
N LYS A 21 -4.02 8.81 -16.23
CA LYS A 21 -2.65 9.21 -15.89
C LYS A 21 -1.81 8.01 -15.44
N GLN A 22 -2.34 7.15 -14.57
CA GLN A 22 -1.66 5.92 -14.16
C GLN A 22 -1.40 4.98 -15.35
N TYR A 23 -2.36 4.85 -16.26
CA TYR A 23 -2.21 4.01 -17.45
C TYR A 23 -1.15 4.56 -18.42
N ILE A 24 -1.11 5.88 -18.63
CA ILE A 24 -0.05 6.52 -19.43
C ILE A 24 1.32 6.28 -18.79
N GLN A 25 1.45 6.48 -17.47
CA GLN A 25 2.68 6.20 -16.74
C GLN A 25 3.13 4.75 -16.94
N TYR A 26 2.20 3.79 -16.87
CA TYR A 26 2.49 2.39 -17.14
C TYR A 26 3.03 2.14 -18.54
N ILE A 27 2.42 2.73 -19.57
CA ILE A 27 2.92 2.59 -20.95
C ILE A 27 4.35 3.13 -21.06
N ILE A 28 4.62 4.29 -20.46
CA ILE A 28 5.95 4.90 -20.45
C ILE A 28 6.96 3.97 -19.75
N ILE A 29 6.61 3.47 -18.56
CA ILE A 29 7.44 2.54 -17.79
C ILE A 29 7.75 1.31 -18.64
N ARG A 30 6.72 0.66 -19.19
CA ARG A 30 6.87 -0.55 -19.98
C ARG A 30 7.77 -0.38 -21.21
N ARG A 31 7.67 0.76 -21.90
CA ARG A 31 8.49 1.07 -23.09
C ARG A 31 9.98 1.25 -22.76
N ASN A 32 10.28 1.71 -21.55
CA ASN A 32 11.66 2.01 -21.13
C ASN A 32 12.24 0.92 -20.22
N SER A 33 11.49 -0.13 -19.93
CA SER A 33 11.91 -1.22 -19.06
C SER A 33 12.31 -2.46 -19.85
N ARG A 34 13.25 -3.23 -19.31
CA ARG A 34 13.43 -4.64 -19.70
C ARG A 34 12.35 -5.48 -19.01
N GLU A 35 11.67 -6.35 -19.74
CA GLU A 35 10.59 -7.20 -19.21
C GLU A 35 11.07 -8.65 -19.06
N ASP A 36 10.75 -9.28 -17.92
CA ASP A 36 10.93 -10.72 -17.67
C ASP A 36 9.70 -11.26 -16.92
N GLU A 37 9.04 -12.29 -17.45
CA GLU A 37 7.78 -12.86 -16.94
C GLU A 37 6.79 -11.83 -16.36
N ASN A 38 6.87 -11.54 -15.06
CA ASN A 38 6.01 -10.64 -14.30
C ASN A 38 6.72 -9.40 -13.75
N THR A 39 7.92 -9.10 -14.22
CA THR A 39 8.80 -8.06 -13.70
C THR A 39 9.24 -7.10 -14.80
N LEU A 40 9.14 -5.80 -14.55
CA LEU A 40 9.67 -4.72 -15.38
C LEU A 40 10.86 -4.09 -14.67
N TYR A 41 12.02 -4.11 -15.32
CA TYR A 41 13.25 -3.51 -14.80
C TYR A 41 13.48 -2.14 -15.44
N LEU A 42 13.44 -1.11 -14.62
CA LEU A 42 13.72 0.28 -14.97
C LEU A 42 15.07 0.67 -14.36
N ASP A 43 16.11 0.61 -15.18
CA ASP A 43 17.41 1.11 -14.75
C ASP A 43 17.33 2.64 -14.58
N SER A 44 17.81 3.14 -13.45
CA SER A 44 17.88 4.58 -13.19
C SER A 44 19.09 4.89 -12.32
N GLU A 45 19.60 6.11 -12.43
CA GLU A 45 20.73 6.59 -11.62
C GLU A 45 20.40 6.67 -10.11
N ILE A 46 19.17 6.34 -9.70
CA ILE A 46 18.77 6.30 -8.29
C ILE A 46 19.55 5.17 -7.59
N PRO A 47 20.35 5.50 -6.56
CA PRO A 47 21.30 4.55 -5.96
C PRO A 47 20.62 3.34 -5.30
N ASN A 48 19.37 3.51 -4.84
CA ASN A 48 18.60 2.46 -4.19
C ASN A 48 17.54 1.93 -5.14
N ALA A 49 17.61 0.63 -5.42
CA ALA A 49 16.53 -0.05 -6.09
C ALA A 49 15.31 -0.17 -5.17
N SER A 50 14.13 0.04 -5.73
CA SER A 50 12.84 -0.17 -5.08
C SER A 50 11.96 -1.02 -5.99
N ALA A 51 11.02 -1.73 -5.39
CA ALA A 51 10.05 -2.54 -6.12
C ALA A 51 8.64 -2.04 -5.79
N LEU A 52 7.75 -2.10 -6.77
CA LEU A 52 6.34 -1.71 -6.64
C LEU A 52 5.48 -2.62 -7.52
N VAL A 53 4.38 -3.13 -6.99
CA VAL A 53 3.35 -3.73 -7.84
C VAL A 53 2.53 -2.67 -8.57
N PHE A 54 2.47 -2.80 -9.90
CA PHE A 54 1.57 -2.04 -10.75
C PHE A 54 0.85 -2.97 -11.73
N ALA A 55 -0.48 -2.85 -11.76
CA ALA A 55 -1.36 -3.71 -12.56
C ALA A 55 -1.08 -5.20 -12.32
N ASN A 56 -0.40 -5.87 -13.26
CA ASN A 56 -0.04 -7.29 -13.18
C ASN A 56 1.47 -7.55 -13.13
N LYS A 57 2.27 -6.51 -12.86
CA LYS A 57 3.73 -6.59 -12.90
C LYS A 57 4.34 -6.03 -11.61
N ILE A 58 5.50 -6.54 -11.25
CA ILE A 58 6.42 -5.92 -10.29
C ILE A 58 7.30 -4.99 -11.10
N ILE A 59 7.34 -3.71 -10.75
CA ILE A 59 8.24 -2.73 -11.33
C ILE A 59 9.42 -2.60 -10.37
N ILE A 60 10.61 -2.96 -10.82
CA ILE A 60 11.86 -2.70 -10.13
C ILE A 60 12.48 -1.46 -10.76
N TYR A 61 12.71 -0.41 -9.96
CA TYR A 61 13.33 0.83 -10.44
C TYR A 61 14.53 1.22 -9.57
N GLY A 62 15.63 1.67 -10.18
CA GLY A 62 16.89 2.02 -9.50
C GLY A 62 18.07 1.18 -9.95
N LYS A 63 19.23 1.35 -9.29
CA LYS A 63 20.46 0.62 -9.61
C LYS A 63 20.27 -0.90 -9.39
N LEU A 64 20.14 -1.63 -10.49
CA LEU A 64 19.95 -3.08 -10.50
C LEU A 64 21.13 -3.77 -9.78
N GLY A 65 20.85 -4.48 -8.68
CA GLY A 65 21.85 -5.13 -7.82
C GLY A 65 21.87 -4.65 -6.37
N SER A 66 21.23 -3.50 -6.05
CA SER A 66 21.05 -3.04 -4.66
C SER A 66 19.69 -3.41 -4.04
N LEU A 67 18.83 -4.13 -4.78
CA LEU A 67 17.50 -4.49 -4.32
C LEU A 67 17.57 -5.65 -3.32
N SER A 68 16.90 -5.52 -2.18
CA SER A 68 16.80 -6.61 -1.22
C SER A 68 15.88 -7.71 -1.73
N GLU A 69 16.28 -8.97 -1.52
CA GLU A 69 15.43 -10.14 -1.82
C GLU A 69 14.07 -10.04 -1.10
N PHE A 70 14.07 -9.45 0.11
CA PHE A 70 12.85 -9.16 0.86
C PHE A 70 11.88 -8.30 0.05
N ALA A 71 12.34 -7.20 -0.55
CA ALA A 71 11.48 -6.30 -1.31
C ALA A 71 10.85 -7.00 -2.52
N ILE A 72 11.63 -7.81 -3.25
CA ILE A 72 11.10 -8.58 -4.39
C ILE A 72 10.02 -9.56 -3.93
N LEU A 73 10.29 -10.32 -2.87
CA LEU A 73 9.36 -11.32 -2.35
C LEU A 73 8.09 -10.66 -1.82
N HIS A 74 8.22 -9.55 -1.09
CA HIS A 74 7.11 -8.76 -0.57
C HIS A 74 6.20 -8.28 -1.71
N GLU A 75 6.75 -7.58 -2.71
CA GLU A 75 5.98 -7.10 -3.86
C GLU A 75 5.36 -8.26 -4.67
N SER A 76 6.07 -9.39 -4.81
CA SER A 76 5.51 -10.55 -5.51
C SER A 76 4.25 -11.10 -4.85
N TYR A 77 4.10 -10.92 -3.54
CA TYR A 77 2.90 -11.37 -2.83
C TYR A 77 1.70 -10.48 -3.10
N HIS A 78 1.90 -9.17 -3.28
CA HIS A 78 0.82 -8.26 -3.67
C HIS A 78 0.17 -8.64 -5.00
N LEU A 79 0.93 -9.29 -5.91
CA LEU A 79 0.34 -9.83 -7.14
C LEU A 79 -0.77 -10.86 -6.89
N LYS A 80 -0.73 -11.57 -5.75
CA LYS A 80 -1.73 -12.55 -5.32
C LYS A 80 -2.90 -11.91 -4.55
N GLN A 81 -2.73 -10.67 -4.08
CA GLN A 81 -3.69 -9.96 -3.24
C GLN A 81 -4.59 -8.98 -4.02
N LYS A 82 -4.48 -8.89 -5.35
CA LYS A 82 -5.28 -7.96 -6.20
C LYS A 82 -6.79 -8.03 -5.97
N LYS A 83 -7.31 -9.22 -5.68
CA LYS A 83 -8.74 -9.41 -5.35
C LYS A 83 -9.14 -8.61 -4.10
N LEU A 84 -8.28 -8.51 -3.10
CA LEU A 84 -8.54 -7.72 -1.88
C LEU A 84 -8.59 -6.22 -2.19
N ALA A 85 -7.70 -5.71 -3.03
CA ALA A 85 -7.74 -4.32 -3.47
C ALA A 85 -9.03 -3.99 -4.25
N LEU A 86 -9.48 -4.90 -5.12
CA LEU A 86 -10.76 -4.74 -5.83
C LEU A 86 -11.97 -4.78 -4.89
N ILE A 87 -11.98 -5.69 -3.91
CA ILE A 87 -13.04 -5.75 -2.88
C ILE A 87 -13.07 -4.46 -2.07
N GLN A 88 -11.91 -3.92 -1.70
CA GLN A 88 -11.79 -2.67 -0.97
C GLN A 88 -12.35 -1.49 -1.79
N LEU A 89 -11.98 -1.38 -3.08
CA LEU A 89 -12.52 -0.35 -3.97
C LEU A 89 -14.04 -0.47 -4.13
N ALA A 90 -14.56 -1.70 -4.31
CA ALA A 90 -16.00 -1.95 -4.40
C ALA A 90 -16.72 -1.56 -3.11
N ALA A 91 -16.13 -1.87 -1.95
CA ALA A 91 -16.65 -1.45 -0.65
C ALA A 91 -16.68 0.07 -0.52
N VAL A 92 -15.59 0.77 -0.88
CA VAL A 92 -15.56 2.25 -0.85
C VAL A 92 -16.60 2.86 -1.78
N ALA A 93 -16.76 2.33 -2.99
CA ALA A 93 -17.78 2.78 -3.93
C ALA A 93 -19.20 2.58 -3.37
N LEU A 94 -19.48 1.41 -2.80
CA LEU A 94 -20.77 1.11 -2.18
C LEU A 94 -21.04 2.03 -0.98
N PHE A 95 -20.07 2.21 -0.09
CA PHE A 95 -20.19 3.13 1.06
C PHE A 95 -20.44 4.57 0.61
N SER A 96 -19.77 5.03 -0.44
CA SER A 96 -19.95 6.38 -0.98
C SER A 96 -21.30 6.58 -1.66
N ALA A 97 -21.92 5.51 -2.16
CA ALA A 97 -23.26 5.53 -2.75
C ALA A 97 -24.37 5.51 -1.67
N LEU A 98 -24.13 4.83 -0.55
CA LEU A 98 -25.13 4.63 0.51
C LEU A 98 -25.09 5.71 1.60
N LEU A 99 -23.95 6.36 1.81
CA LEU A 99 -23.80 7.37 2.85
C LEU A 99 -23.71 8.78 2.26
N PRO A 100 -24.27 9.80 2.95
CA PRO A 100 -24.02 11.18 2.57
C PRO A 100 -22.53 11.49 2.64
N PHE A 101 -22.04 12.31 1.71
CA PHE A 101 -20.68 12.84 1.72
C PHE A 101 -20.52 13.79 2.93
N SER A 102 -20.16 13.21 4.06
CA SER A 102 -19.89 13.89 5.32
C SER A 102 -18.47 13.59 5.78
N LEU A 103 -17.93 14.43 6.67
CA LEU A 103 -16.63 14.19 7.29
C LEU A 103 -16.55 12.82 7.97
N PHE A 104 -17.62 12.37 8.63
CA PHE A 104 -17.67 11.06 9.27
C PHE A 104 -17.58 9.90 8.27
N SER A 105 -18.27 10.02 7.13
CA SER A 105 -18.21 9.02 6.05
C SER A 105 -16.80 8.93 5.47
N LEU A 106 -16.14 10.09 5.27
CA LEU A 106 -14.76 10.15 4.76
C LEU A 106 -13.76 9.55 5.75
N LEU A 107 -13.89 9.84 7.04
CA LEU A 107 -13.06 9.24 8.08
C LEU A 107 -13.26 7.72 8.13
N GLY A 108 -14.50 7.23 8.05
CA GLY A 108 -14.80 5.80 8.01
C GLY A 108 -14.16 5.08 6.83
N ILE A 109 -14.25 5.66 5.64
CA ILE A 109 -13.59 5.16 4.42
C ILE A 109 -12.07 5.13 4.61
N TYR A 110 -11.49 6.21 5.12
CA TYR A 110 -10.05 6.30 5.37
C TYR A 110 -9.56 5.25 6.37
N PHE A 111 -10.23 5.09 7.51
CA PHE A 111 -9.86 4.08 8.50
C PHE A 111 -9.99 2.66 7.93
N SER A 112 -11.08 2.36 7.22
CA SER A 112 -11.24 1.08 6.53
C SER A 112 -10.10 0.83 5.54
N TYR A 113 -9.70 1.87 4.80
CA TYR A 113 -8.59 1.82 3.88
C TYR A 113 -7.27 1.46 4.58
N VAL A 114 -6.91 2.22 5.60
CA VAL A 114 -5.68 2.04 6.40
C VAL A 114 -5.65 0.65 7.06
N LEU A 115 -6.71 0.24 7.75
CA LEU A 115 -6.81 -1.05 8.44
C LEU A 115 -6.68 -2.25 7.51
N THR A 116 -7.20 -2.13 6.29
CA THR A 116 -7.09 -3.18 5.27
C THR A 116 -5.67 -3.26 4.74
N ASN A 117 -5.03 -2.12 4.46
CA ASN A 117 -3.65 -2.09 3.99
C ASN A 117 -2.69 -2.68 5.02
N TRP A 118 -2.84 -2.39 6.30
CA TRP A 118 -1.99 -2.99 7.34
C TRP A 118 -1.99 -4.53 7.31
N LYS A 119 -3.15 -5.14 7.01
CA LYS A 119 -3.25 -6.59 6.85
C LYS A 119 -2.57 -7.06 5.56
N ILE A 120 -2.82 -6.37 4.44
CA ILE A 120 -2.23 -6.67 3.14
C ILE A 120 -0.70 -6.65 3.22
N GLU A 121 -0.15 -5.56 3.75
CA GLU A 121 1.28 -5.33 3.99
C GLU A 121 1.88 -6.40 4.90
N LYS A 122 1.20 -6.73 6.00
CA LYS A 122 1.65 -7.77 6.89
C LYS A 122 1.70 -9.14 6.23
N ASP A 123 0.67 -9.52 5.48
CA ASP A 123 0.66 -10.82 4.83
C ASP A 123 1.80 -10.91 3.78
N ALA A 124 2.13 -9.80 3.10
CA ALA A 124 3.27 -9.69 2.20
C ALA A 124 4.63 -9.78 2.92
N ASP A 125 4.78 -9.09 4.06
CA ASP A 125 5.96 -9.21 4.93
C ASP A 125 6.15 -10.64 5.42
N LEU A 126 5.10 -11.30 5.89
CA LEU A 126 5.13 -12.69 6.36
C LEU A 126 5.54 -13.65 5.25
N TYR A 127 5.05 -13.43 4.03
CA TYR A 127 5.46 -14.19 2.85
C TYR A 127 6.97 -14.04 2.59
N ALA A 128 7.49 -12.81 2.62
CA ALA A 128 8.91 -12.53 2.45
C ALA A 128 9.76 -13.13 3.58
N PHE A 129 9.35 -12.98 4.84
CA PHE A 129 10.04 -13.57 5.99
C PHE A 129 10.09 -15.09 5.92
N SER A 130 9.01 -15.75 5.49
CA SER A 130 8.95 -17.22 5.35
C SER A 130 9.93 -17.77 4.31
N ARG A 131 10.47 -16.90 3.44
CA ARG A 131 11.43 -17.22 2.36
C ARG A 131 12.83 -16.68 2.65
N GLY A 132 13.11 -16.30 3.90
CA GLY A 132 14.44 -15.84 4.32
C GLY A 132 14.72 -14.37 4.05
N GLY A 133 13.75 -13.60 3.54
CA GLY A 133 13.89 -12.16 3.37
C GLY A 133 14.17 -11.46 4.71
N LYS A 134 15.14 -10.55 4.71
CA LYS A 134 15.47 -9.71 5.86
C LYS A 134 14.91 -8.30 5.66
N TYR A 135 14.19 -7.81 6.65
CA TYR A 135 13.65 -6.46 6.68
C TYR A 135 14.49 -5.59 7.61
N GLU A 136 14.88 -4.42 7.15
CA GLU A 136 15.65 -3.44 7.91
C GLU A 136 14.78 -2.22 8.23
N ALA A 137 14.54 -1.98 9.52
CA ALA A 137 13.79 -0.81 9.97
C ALA A 137 14.61 0.47 9.77
N ARG A 138 13.96 1.52 9.27
CA ARG A 138 14.57 2.86 9.15
C ARG A 138 14.27 3.73 10.36
N TYR A 139 13.14 3.48 11.04
CA TYR A 139 12.65 4.31 12.13
C TYR A 139 12.55 3.58 13.46
N LYS A 140 12.92 4.28 14.54
CA LYS A 140 12.78 3.81 15.93
C LYS A 140 11.38 4.09 16.46
N ARG A 141 10.96 3.31 17.46
CA ARG A 141 9.68 3.49 18.16
C ARG A 141 9.60 4.86 18.87
N PRO A 142 8.60 5.71 18.57
CA PRO A 142 8.38 6.96 19.28
C PRO A 142 8.01 6.76 20.76
N LYS A 143 8.43 7.69 21.62
CA LYS A 143 8.12 7.65 23.06
C LYS A 143 6.67 8.03 23.38
N SER A 144 6.08 8.99 22.67
CA SER A 144 4.73 9.47 22.96
C SER A 144 3.64 8.63 22.30
N ARG A 145 2.53 8.41 23.01
CA ARG A 145 1.35 7.68 22.49
C ARG A 145 0.79 8.33 21.23
N LEU A 146 0.68 9.66 21.23
CA LEU A 146 0.19 10.42 20.08
C LEU A 146 1.08 10.23 18.84
N ALA A 147 2.41 10.26 18.99
CA ALA A 147 3.30 10.04 17.84
C ALA A 147 3.20 8.60 17.31
N ARG A 148 2.96 7.61 18.17
CA ARG A 148 2.71 6.23 17.72
C ARG A 148 1.38 6.13 16.98
N LEU A 149 0.32 6.77 17.48
CA LEU A 149 -0.96 6.83 16.78
C LEU A 149 -0.82 7.44 15.39
N ILE A 150 -0.11 8.56 15.31
CA ILE A 150 0.18 9.24 14.04
C ILE A 150 0.97 8.33 13.10
N ALA A 151 2.00 7.63 13.61
CA ALA A 151 2.82 6.72 12.81
C ALA A 151 2.01 5.54 12.23
N TRP A 152 1.00 5.05 12.96
CA TRP A 152 0.09 4.04 12.44
C TRP A 152 -0.88 4.61 11.40
N LEU A 153 -1.50 5.75 11.69
CA LEU A 153 -2.61 6.24 10.88
C LEU A 153 -2.18 6.95 9.60
N LEU A 154 -1.08 7.72 9.62
CA LEU A 154 -0.67 8.50 8.45
C LEU A 154 0.07 7.70 7.39
N ASP A 155 0.52 6.48 7.70
CA ASP A 155 1.12 5.55 6.75
C ASP A 155 0.16 4.39 6.47
N THR A 156 0.11 3.94 5.22
CA THR A 156 -0.63 2.74 4.84
C THR A 156 0.09 1.46 5.28
N HIS A 157 1.36 1.57 5.65
CA HIS A 157 2.16 0.48 6.18
C HIS A 157 2.13 0.45 7.71
N PRO A 158 2.20 -0.75 8.33
CA PRO A 158 2.53 -0.84 9.75
C PRO A 158 3.88 -0.16 10.03
N PRO A 159 4.08 0.48 11.19
CA PRO A 159 5.35 1.14 11.50
C PRO A 159 6.55 0.18 11.48
N ASP A 160 7.70 0.64 10.94
CA ASP A 160 8.92 -0.17 10.80
C ASP A 160 9.33 -0.91 12.09
N TYR A 161 9.29 -0.21 13.24
CA TYR A 161 9.66 -0.77 14.54
C TYR A 161 8.70 -1.89 15.00
N ILE A 162 7.47 -1.91 14.48
CA ILE A 162 6.55 -3.02 14.67
C ILE A 162 6.92 -4.15 13.72
N ARG A 163 7.16 -3.87 12.43
CA ARG A 163 7.47 -4.87 11.39
C ARG A 163 8.69 -5.74 11.71
N ILE A 164 9.71 -5.19 12.37
CA ILE A 164 10.89 -5.96 12.80
C ILE A 164 10.65 -6.83 14.05
N SER A 165 9.59 -6.57 14.81
CA SER A 165 9.36 -7.27 16.08
C SER A 165 8.99 -8.74 15.86
N GLU A 166 9.37 -9.60 16.82
CA GLU A 166 8.96 -11.00 16.77
C GLU A 166 7.44 -11.16 16.93
N GLU A 167 6.80 -10.28 17.72
CA GLU A 167 5.34 -10.29 17.88
C GLU A 167 4.62 -10.01 16.56
N TYR A 168 5.19 -9.20 15.67
CA TYR A 168 4.64 -8.98 14.34
C TYR A 168 4.48 -10.26 13.54
N ARG A 169 5.36 -11.23 13.73
CA ARG A 169 5.30 -12.52 13.03
C ARG A 169 4.21 -13.45 13.60
N ARG A 170 3.78 -13.22 14.84
CA ARG A 170 2.96 -14.18 15.61
C ARG A 170 1.55 -13.68 15.94
N LYS A 171 1.35 -12.36 16.03
CA LYS A 171 0.09 -11.76 16.51
C LYS A 171 -0.70 -11.12 15.39
N ASN A 172 -1.97 -10.81 15.63
CA ASN A 172 -2.81 -10.08 14.68
C ASN A 172 -2.37 -8.60 14.58
N ILE A 173 -2.48 -7.98 13.41
CA ILE A 173 -2.04 -6.58 13.20
C ILE A 173 -2.84 -5.57 14.02
N TYR A 174 -4.15 -5.78 14.18
CA TYR A 174 -5.03 -4.91 14.97
C TYR A 174 -4.73 -5.03 16.47
N TYR A 175 -4.37 -6.22 16.93
CA TYR A 175 -3.87 -6.42 18.29
C TYR A 175 -2.59 -5.62 18.53
N LEU A 176 -1.65 -5.64 17.57
CA LEU A 176 -0.39 -4.89 17.69
C LEU A 176 -0.61 -3.39 17.70
N PHE A 177 -1.51 -2.89 16.85
CA PHE A 177 -1.94 -1.50 16.87
C PHE A 177 -2.47 -1.12 18.26
N ILE A 178 -3.48 -1.82 18.76
CA ILE A 178 -4.09 -1.52 20.07
C ILE A 178 -3.05 -1.57 21.20
N LYS A 179 -2.22 -2.62 21.25
CA LYS A 179 -1.16 -2.78 22.26
C LYS A 179 -0.17 -1.61 22.22
N ASP A 180 0.27 -1.21 21.02
CA ASP A 180 1.27 -0.17 20.86
C ASP A 180 0.73 1.21 21.28
N ILE A 181 -0.54 1.51 21.00
CA ILE A 181 -1.18 2.76 21.40
C ILE A 181 -1.42 2.83 22.92
N ILE A 182 -1.79 1.72 23.56
CA ILE A 182 -2.15 1.69 24.99
C ILE A 182 -0.92 1.63 25.92
N SER A 183 0.19 1.03 25.46
CA SER A 183 1.44 0.99 26.25
C SER A 183 2.01 2.36 26.59
#